data_AF-A0A1V5HFY5-F1
#
_entry.id   AF-A0A1V5HFY5-F1
#
_cell.length_a   1.000
_cell.length_b   1.000
_cell.length_c   1.000
_cell.angle_alpha   90.00
_cell.angle_beta   90.00
_cell.angle_gamma   90.00
#
_symmetry.space_group_name_H-M   'P 1'
#
loop_
_entity.id
_entity.type
_entity.pdbx_description
1 polymer ?
#
loop_
_entity_poly.entity_id
_entity_poly.type
_entity_poly.pdbx_seq_one_letter_code
_entity_poly.pdbx_strand_id
1 'polypeptide(L)'
;MNATARVTLSLIVVGVLLGIGEMARGVAVTWDGSDSTDWTLDGNWAGGVAPANNLTTDYAVFTGGVTANLPSVGAARSVGGVQFFSAGWTLDGPGPLSLGTIAGRDSSAIWLRASGTVTVNCDLSMTGGGRVLADVAGGMVILNGVVSGPFTTHWDADNGTVRLAGSSSNSITSFSMNQGTLELAKTGGAKALNMAAGEFGSSGGTVRWLEDNQFTNANTIKNTGGLTLDLNGHTDTLGRIYGNGRLAITLGGGTLSFAGSASDPVIWNHWDGVPSVTQTVSGPGTINLTTSGDFNPGNTPDTSGIDLDISAFITAGPAVPSVSFGLLREPRSSIWGVTRLSSATGNTYVKDTEVARTATLVVANTSGSATGTGNVYVGNTSASALNSILAGNGILVPGAGNAVYVQNKGALSPGFGPTDAEKIDTLTVDGDVVFQAGSFFDVEHDGTGSDLLAVSGALDISGATLNLTDLGGGETAPLYILATYGSLTGTFAAINGTIPPGMELVYDGGSIRLMAPIPEPATLALLGLGLAGLRPRRRPRAQ
;
A
#
# COMPACT_ATOMS: atom_id res chain seq x y z
N MET A 1 -52.97 -62.78 29.55
CA MET A 1 -51.78 -62.71 30.43
C MET A 1 -50.58 -62.55 29.51
N ASN A 2 -50.07 -61.32 29.37
CA ASN A 2 -49.01 -60.96 28.43
C ASN A 2 -47.67 -60.78 29.15
N ALA A 3 -46.62 -61.15 28.43
CA ALA A 3 -45.22 -61.20 28.79
C ALA A 3 -44.59 -59.87 29.21
N THR A 4 -43.54 -59.92 30.04
CA THR A 4 -42.35 -59.07 29.85
C THR A 4 -41.13 -59.64 30.58
N ALA A 5 -40.09 -59.94 29.83
CA ALA A 5 -38.74 -60.20 30.33
C ALA A 5 -38.09 -58.88 30.79
N ARG A 6 -37.34 -58.91 31.90
CA ARG A 6 -36.34 -57.89 32.21
C ARG A 6 -35.08 -58.55 32.75
N VAL A 7 -34.05 -58.44 31.93
CA VAL A 7 -32.63 -58.70 32.18
C VAL A 7 -32.15 -57.82 33.33
N THR A 8 -31.59 -58.40 34.39
CA THR A 8 -30.86 -57.65 35.42
C THR A 8 -29.38 -57.67 35.04
N LEU A 9 -28.91 -56.51 34.59
CA LEU A 9 -27.55 -56.23 34.17
C LEU A 9 -26.63 -56.18 35.40
N SER A 10 -25.52 -56.91 35.33
CA SER A 10 -24.47 -56.98 36.34
C SER A 10 -23.92 -55.60 36.70
N LEU A 11 -23.89 -55.29 38.00
CA LEU A 11 -23.09 -54.23 38.59
C LEU A 11 -21.61 -54.63 38.50
N ILE A 12 -20.97 -54.42 37.35
CA ILE A 12 -19.54 -54.19 37.31
C ILE A 12 -19.38 -52.69 37.56
N VAL A 13 -19.20 -52.31 38.83
CA VAL A 13 -18.57 -51.03 39.17
C VAL A 13 -17.12 -51.18 38.75
N VAL A 14 -16.92 -50.99 37.45
CA VAL A 14 -15.65 -50.77 36.82
C VAL A 14 -15.03 -49.57 37.53
N GLY A 15 -13.88 -49.77 38.15
CA GLY A 15 -12.97 -48.70 38.55
C GLY A 15 -12.42 -47.98 37.31
N VAL A 16 -13.27 -47.22 36.63
CA VAL A 16 -12.94 -46.29 35.54
C VAL A 16 -13.71 -44.99 35.79
N LEU A 17 -13.62 -44.46 37.00
CA LEU A 17 -13.87 -43.05 37.25
C LEU A 17 -12.61 -42.48 37.94
N LEU A 18 -12.10 -41.39 37.36
CA LEU A 18 -10.98 -40.53 37.81
C LEU A 18 -9.56 -40.90 37.34
N GLY A 19 -9.45 -41.54 36.18
CA GLY A 19 -8.25 -41.50 35.34
C GLY A 19 -8.43 -40.55 34.16
N ILE A 20 -9.04 -39.37 34.35
CA ILE A 20 -8.72 -38.26 33.44
C ILE A 20 -7.25 -37.97 33.72
N GLY A 21 -6.37 -38.42 32.84
CA GLY A 21 -4.95 -38.10 32.97
C GLY A 21 -4.84 -36.60 33.13
N GLU A 22 -4.48 -36.13 34.33
CA GLU A 22 -3.85 -34.84 34.46
C GLU A 22 -2.66 -34.93 33.51
N MET A 23 -2.77 -34.28 32.35
CA MET A 23 -1.64 -34.15 31.45
C MET A 23 -0.55 -33.53 32.31
N ALA A 24 0.53 -34.29 32.56
CA ALA A 24 1.60 -33.90 33.46
C ALA A 24 2.03 -32.48 33.09
N ARG A 25 1.70 -31.51 33.95
CA ARG A 25 2.11 -30.13 33.76
C ARG A 25 3.58 -30.06 34.10
N GLY A 26 4.36 -29.39 33.27
CA GLY A 26 5.76 -29.14 33.60
C GLY A 26 5.87 -28.43 34.96
N VAL A 27 6.91 -28.72 35.74
CA VAL A 27 7.12 -28.11 37.05
C VAL A 27 7.76 -26.72 36.87
N ALA A 28 7.28 -25.73 37.63
CA ALA A 28 7.86 -24.40 37.65
C ALA A 28 9.18 -24.41 38.43
N VAL A 29 10.27 -23.97 37.81
CA VAL A 29 11.58 -23.83 38.47
C VAL A 29 12.02 -22.38 38.39
N THR A 30 12.16 -21.72 39.54
CA THR A 30 12.34 -20.26 39.63
C THR A 30 13.81 -19.90 39.71
N TRP A 31 14.28 -18.99 38.86
CA TRP A 31 15.61 -18.42 38.96
C TRP A 31 15.70 -17.47 40.16
N ASP A 32 16.68 -17.69 41.04
CA ASP A 32 17.01 -16.78 42.13
C ASP A 32 18.40 -16.13 41.98
N GLY A 33 19.24 -16.67 41.09
CA GLY A 33 20.55 -16.11 40.73
C GLY A 33 21.49 -15.95 41.93
N SER A 34 21.38 -16.81 42.94
CA SER A 34 22.10 -16.65 44.21
C SER A 34 23.62 -16.83 44.09
N ASP A 35 24.08 -17.72 43.19
CA ASP A 35 25.49 -18.16 43.18
C ASP A 35 26.29 -17.62 41.98
N SER A 36 25.73 -17.66 40.76
CA SER A 36 26.41 -17.28 39.52
C SER A 36 25.43 -17.03 38.37
N THR A 37 25.93 -16.77 37.16
CA THR A 37 25.11 -16.62 35.95
C THR A 37 24.82 -17.96 35.25
N ASP A 38 25.42 -19.07 35.65
CA ASP A 38 25.30 -20.35 34.94
C ASP A 38 23.89 -20.93 35.08
N TRP A 39 23.17 -21.08 33.95
CA TRP A 39 21.83 -21.68 33.89
C TRP A 39 21.77 -23.08 34.54
N THR A 40 22.89 -23.79 34.54
CA THR A 40 22.94 -25.22 34.83
C THR A 40 23.32 -25.53 36.27
N LEU A 41 23.71 -24.50 37.03
CA LEU A 41 24.08 -24.61 38.42
C LEU A 41 22.82 -24.61 39.29
N ASP A 42 22.60 -25.72 40.00
CA ASP A 42 21.47 -25.93 40.92
C ASP A 42 21.28 -24.80 41.94
N GLY A 43 22.39 -24.21 42.43
CA GLY A 43 22.36 -23.11 43.40
C GLY A 43 21.81 -21.78 42.89
N ASN A 44 21.55 -21.64 41.58
CA ASN A 44 20.88 -20.46 41.01
C ASN A 44 19.36 -20.57 40.91
N TRP A 45 18.80 -21.71 41.34
CA TRP A 45 17.38 -22.01 41.24
C TRP A 45 16.79 -22.24 42.62
N ALA A 46 15.62 -21.63 42.85
CA ALA A 46 14.90 -21.78 44.10
C ALA A 46 14.60 -23.26 44.37
N GLY A 47 15.03 -23.75 45.53
CA GLY A 47 14.95 -25.18 45.89
C GLY A 47 16.21 -25.98 45.56
N GLY A 48 17.24 -25.37 44.98
CA GLY A 48 18.55 -25.99 44.74
C GLY A 48 18.53 -27.06 43.66
N VAL A 49 17.68 -26.91 42.64
CA VAL A 49 17.56 -27.84 41.52
C VAL A 49 17.30 -27.06 40.24
N ALA A 50 18.21 -27.15 39.27
CA ALA A 50 18.02 -26.55 37.95
C ALA A 50 16.96 -27.29 37.12
N PRO A 51 16.30 -26.62 36.14
CA PRO A 51 15.38 -27.26 35.23
C PRO A 51 16.04 -28.45 34.52
N ALA A 52 15.34 -29.58 34.46
CA ALA A 52 15.73 -30.73 33.68
C ALA A 52 15.92 -30.33 32.21
N ASN A 53 16.94 -30.90 31.57
CA ASN A 53 17.22 -30.69 30.16
C ASN A 53 16.20 -31.45 29.27
N ASN A 54 14.95 -31.00 29.27
CA ASN A 54 13.81 -31.69 28.70
C ASN A 54 12.70 -30.70 28.28
N LEU A 55 12.07 -30.94 27.13
CA LEU A 55 11.05 -30.05 26.55
C LEU A 55 9.67 -30.14 27.21
N THR A 56 9.45 -31.01 28.19
CA THR A 56 8.12 -31.21 28.79
C THR A 56 8.11 -31.29 30.32
N THR A 57 9.25 -31.60 30.95
CA THR A 57 9.33 -31.85 32.39
C THR A 57 9.24 -30.58 33.24
N ASP A 58 10.02 -29.54 32.89
CA ASP A 58 10.14 -28.32 33.70
C ASP A 58 10.00 -27.07 32.83
N TYR A 59 9.64 -25.94 33.44
CA TYR A 59 9.69 -24.62 32.82
C TYR A 59 10.37 -23.59 33.72
N ALA A 60 11.15 -22.69 33.12
CA ALA A 60 11.90 -21.67 33.86
C ALA A 60 11.00 -20.47 34.18
N VAL A 61 11.10 -19.97 35.42
CA VAL A 61 10.34 -18.83 35.91
C VAL A 61 11.28 -17.72 36.40
N PHE A 62 11.04 -16.51 35.93
CA PHE A 62 11.71 -15.28 36.34
C PHE A 62 10.67 -14.37 36.99
N THR A 63 10.86 -14.02 38.26
CA THR A 63 9.88 -13.24 39.03
C THR A 63 10.58 -12.35 40.05
N GLY A 64 9.86 -11.36 40.60
CA GLY A 64 10.44 -10.39 41.53
C GLY A 64 11.36 -9.38 40.86
N GLY A 65 12.29 -8.79 41.62
CA GLY A 65 13.31 -7.90 41.09
C GLY A 65 14.42 -8.67 40.36
N VAL A 66 15.02 -8.04 39.35
CA VAL A 66 16.17 -8.61 38.64
C VAL A 66 17.31 -8.87 39.64
N THR A 67 17.90 -10.06 39.56
CA THR A 67 18.98 -10.52 40.44
C THR A 67 20.33 -9.98 39.99
N ALA A 68 21.33 -10.00 40.87
CA ALA A 68 22.69 -9.58 40.52
C ALA A 68 23.31 -10.48 39.44
N ASN A 69 23.00 -11.78 39.48
CA ASN A 69 23.39 -12.73 38.46
C ASN A 69 22.23 -13.01 37.51
N LEU A 70 22.31 -12.47 36.30
CA LEU A 70 21.38 -12.76 35.21
C LEU A 70 21.70 -14.12 34.58
N PRO A 71 20.67 -14.87 34.13
CA PRO A 71 20.85 -16.22 33.59
C PRO A 71 21.64 -16.23 32.26
N SER A 72 22.57 -17.18 32.13
CA SER A 72 23.39 -17.42 30.94
C SER A 72 23.37 -18.89 30.55
N VAL A 73 22.90 -19.19 29.33
CA VAL A 73 22.87 -20.53 28.73
C VAL A 73 24.24 -20.82 28.11
N GLY A 74 25.15 -21.39 28.90
CA GLY A 74 26.54 -21.66 28.46
C GLY A 74 26.69 -22.79 27.44
N ALA A 75 25.74 -23.73 27.41
CA ALA A 75 25.72 -24.88 26.51
C ALA A 75 24.27 -25.19 26.10
N ALA A 76 24.07 -26.01 25.07
CA ALA A 76 22.73 -26.35 24.59
C ALA A 76 21.82 -26.89 25.71
N ARG A 77 20.62 -26.29 25.85
CA ARG A 77 19.63 -26.67 26.86
C ARG A 77 18.24 -26.78 26.25
N SER A 78 17.39 -27.55 26.91
CA SER A 78 15.99 -27.80 26.55
C SER A 78 15.13 -27.59 27.79
N VAL A 79 14.03 -26.86 27.64
CA VAL A 79 13.07 -26.59 28.71
C VAL A 79 11.66 -26.49 28.12
N GLY A 80 10.62 -26.79 28.89
CA GLY A 80 9.23 -26.72 28.42
C GLY A 80 8.74 -25.31 28.07
N GLY A 81 9.39 -24.28 28.62
CA GLY A 81 9.17 -22.89 28.28
C GLY A 81 9.85 -21.95 29.29
N VAL A 82 9.73 -20.65 29.02
CA VAL A 82 10.27 -19.59 29.88
C VAL A 82 9.17 -18.58 30.19
N GLN A 83 8.99 -18.25 31.48
CA GLN A 83 8.01 -17.27 31.94
C GLN A 83 8.69 -16.13 32.71
N PHE A 84 8.37 -14.90 32.34
CA PHE A 84 8.79 -13.68 33.01
C PHE A 84 7.57 -13.00 33.65
N PHE A 85 7.53 -12.95 34.97
CA PHE A 85 6.50 -12.24 35.76
C PHE A 85 6.90 -10.79 36.08
N SER A 86 8.10 -10.38 35.68
CA SER A 86 8.61 -9.01 35.77
C SER A 86 9.50 -8.68 34.56
N ALA A 87 9.75 -7.40 34.33
CA ALA A 87 10.64 -6.93 33.26
C ALA A 87 12.08 -6.70 33.76
N GLY A 88 12.99 -6.40 32.83
CA GLY A 88 14.41 -6.12 33.08
C GLY A 88 15.33 -7.34 32.95
N TRP A 89 14.76 -8.53 32.81
CA TRP A 89 15.53 -9.77 32.65
C TRP A 89 16.23 -9.83 31.29
N THR A 90 17.48 -10.28 31.31
CA THR A 90 18.22 -10.68 30.11
C THR A 90 18.64 -12.14 30.25
N LEU A 91 18.25 -12.95 29.28
CA LEU A 91 18.71 -14.32 29.12
C LEU A 91 19.84 -14.36 28.09
N ASP A 92 21.06 -14.59 28.55
CA ASP A 92 22.26 -14.53 27.72
C ASP A 92 22.84 -15.92 27.42
N GLY A 93 23.97 -15.96 26.71
CA GLY A 93 24.81 -17.14 26.57
C GLY A 93 24.89 -17.68 25.13
N PRO A 94 26.00 -18.35 24.78
CA PRO A 94 26.24 -18.87 23.44
C PRO A 94 25.51 -20.19 23.15
N GLY A 95 24.98 -20.86 24.18
CA GLY A 95 24.28 -22.13 24.03
C GLY A 95 22.86 -21.94 23.50
N PRO A 96 22.40 -22.73 22.51
CA PRO A 96 21.02 -22.64 22.04
C PRO A 96 20.05 -23.15 23.11
N LEU A 97 18.92 -22.48 23.24
CA LEU A 97 17.82 -22.89 24.10
C LEU A 97 16.67 -23.46 23.26
N SER A 98 16.46 -24.76 23.40
CA SER A 98 15.31 -25.44 22.80
C SER A 98 14.10 -25.31 23.71
N LEU A 99 12.98 -24.86 23.14
CA LEU A 99 11.75 -24.57 23.87
C LEU A 99 10.65 -25.52 23.42
N GLY A 100 10.06 -26.19 24.40
CA GLY A 100 8.87 -27.00 24.25
C GLY A 100 7.59 -26.16 24.27
N THR A 101 6.51 -26.81 24.72
CA THR A 101 5.29 -26.11 25.12
C THR A 101 4.94 -26.51 26.56
N ILE A 102 4.57 -25.51 27.36
CA ILE A 102 4.10 -25.75 28.73
C ILE A 102 2.68 -26.32 28.64
N ALA A 103 2.47 -27.59 28.99
CA ALA A 103 1.14 -28.19 29.01
C ALA A 103 0.22 -27.43 30.01
N GLY A 104 -0.87 -26.86 29.50
CA GLY A 104 -1.81 -26.03 30.28
C GLY A 104 -2.60 -25.05 29.41
N ARG A 105 -3.32 -24.11 30.06
CA ARG A 105 -4.25 -23.18 29.40
C ARG A 105 -3.56 -22.26 28.36
N ASP A 106 -2.25 -22.08 28.45
CA ASP A 106 -1.52 -21.00 27.77
C ASP A 106 -0.21 -21.46 27.10
N SER A 107 -0.14 -22.69 26.57
CA SER A 107 1.01 -23.34 25.88
C SER A 107 1.99 -22.39 25.14
N SER A 108 2.93 -21.78 25.86
CA SER A 108 3.83 -20.74 25.34
C SER A 108 5.29 -21.12 25.60
N ALA A 109 6.12 -20.87 24.59
CA ALA A 109 7.56 -21.08 24.66
C ALA A 109 8.23 -19.96 25.46
N ILE A 110 7.81 -18.71 25.26
CA ILE A 110 8.25 -17.54 26.04
C ILE A 110 7.02 -16.73 26.44
N TRP A 111 6.92 -16.33 27.70
CA TRP A 111 5.79 -15.53 28.20
C TRP A 111 6.18 -14.47 29.24
N LEU A 112 6.14 -13.21 28.85
CA LEU A 112 6.23 -12.02 29.67
C LEU A 112 4.82 -11.59 30.12
N ARG A 113 4.61 -11.48 31.43
CA ARG A 113 3.35 -11.12 32.10
C ARG A 113 3.44 -9.77 32.82
N ALA A 114 4.28 -8.88 32.31
CA ALA A 114 4.53 -7.56 32.88
C ALA A 114 4.76 -6.53 31.77
N SER A 115 4.54 -5.25 32.10
CA SER A 115 5.01 -4.14 31.26
C SER A 115 6.52 -3.96 31.41
N GLY A 116 7.17 -3.41 30.39
CA GLY A 116 8.62 -3.28 30.30
C GLY A 116 9.25 -4.34 29.39
N THR A 117 10.59 -4.38 29.37
CA THR A 117 11.34 -5.17 28.39
C THR A 117 11.97 -6.42 28.99
N VAL A 118 11.96 -7.53 28.26
CA VAL A 118 12.86 -8.67 28.48
C VAL A 118 13.66 -8.94 27.21
N THR A 119 14.90 -9.38 27.39
CA THR A 119 15.84 -9.62 26.29
C THR A 119 16.31 -11.06 26.31
N VAL A 120 16.32 -11.70 25.14
CA VAL A 120 16.87 -13.05 24.93
C VAL A 120 17.95 -12.99 23.87
N ASN A 121 19.21 -13.21 24.27
CA ASN A 121 20.37 -13.14 23.39
C ASN A 121 20.80 -14.49 22.84
N CYS A 122 20.48 -15.59 23.53
CA CYS A 122 20.79 -16.93 23.05
C CYS A 122 19.91 -17.30 21.84
N ASP A 123 20.42 -18.20 21.00
CA ASP A 123 19.63 -18.78 19.92
C ASP A 123 18.46 -19.60 20.48
N LEU A 124 17.32 -19.55 19.79
CA LEU A 124 16.10 -20.25 20.16
C LEU A 124 15.75 -21.30 19.12
N SER A 125 15.50 -22.53 19.59
CA SER A 125 14.94 -23.62 18.78
C SER A 125 13.55 -23.97 19.29
N MET A 126 12.52 -23.52 18.61
CA MET A 126 11.14 -23.74 19.02
C MET A 126 10.59 -25.07 18.51
N THR A 127 9.80 -25.73 19.34
CA THR A 127 9.09 -26.97 19.00
C THR A 127 7.61 -26.84 19.36
N GLY A 128 6.74 -27.70 18.84
CA GLY A 128 5.35 -27.82 19.29
C GLY A 128 4.44 -26.58 19.10
N GLY A 129 4.77 -25.65 18.19
CA GLY A 129 3.95 -24.45 17.91
C GLY A 129 4.51 -23.12 18.46
N GLY A 130 5.66 -23.15 19.15
CA GLY A 130 6.57 -22.02 19.37
C GLY A 130 5.92 -20.66 19.60
N ARG A 131 5.12 -20.52 20.67
CA ARG A 131 4.39 -19.26 20.95
C ARG A 131 5.23 -18.30 21.80
N VAL A 132 5.47 -17.08 21.31
CA VAL A 132 6.12 -16.00 22.07
C VAL A 132 5.13 -14.95 22.50
N LEU A 133 5.27 -14.54 23.76
CA LEU A 133 4.33 -13.72 24.47
C LEU A 133 4.96 -12.53 25.27
N ALA A 134 4.74 -11.23 24.93
CA ALA A 134 4.46 -10.03 25.79
C ALA A 134 2.96 -9.67 26.15
N ASP A 135 2.48 -10.04 27.36
CA ASP A 135 1.03 -10.14 27.73
C ASP A 135 0.35 -8.90 28.22
N VAL A 136 1.13 -7.86 28.39
CA VAL A 136 0.66 -6.65 29.02
C VAL A 136 0.95 -5.52 28.07
N ALA A 137 0.04 -4.55 28.00
CA ALA A 137 0.29 -3.32 27.30
C ALA A 137 1.63 -2.70 27.76
N GLY A 138 2.50 -2.37 26.80
CA GLY A 138 3.86 -1.89 27.08
C GLY A 138 4.87 -2.98 27.47
N GLY A 139 4.50 -4.27 27.42
CA GLY A 139 5.43 -5.39 27.46
C GLY A 139 6.17 -5.53 26.12
N MET A 140 7.48 -5.75 26.18
CA MET A 140 8.35 -5.98 25.01
C MET A 140 9.25 -7.19 25.22
N VAL A 141 9.20 -8.14 24.29
CA VAL A 141 10.16 -9.26 24.21
C VAL A 141 11.11 -9.01 23.05
N ILE A 142 12.40 -8.84 23.32
CA ILE A 142 13.44 -8.72 22.30
C ILE A 142 14.15 -10.06 22.13
N LEU A 143 14.15 -10.60 20.92
CA LEU A 143 14.86 -11.82 20.54
C LEU A 143 16.05 -11.45 19.65
N ASN A 144 17.26 -11.39 20.21
CA ASN A 144 18.49 -11.04 19.48
C ASN A 144 19.14 -12.26 18.80
N GLY A 145 18.98 -13.44 19.39
CA GLY A 145 19.49 -14.69 18.81
C GLY A 145 18.77 -15.10 17.52
N VAL A 146 19.26 -16.17 16.90
CA VAL A 146 18.57 -16.83 15.80
C VAL A 146 17.36 -17.56 16.36
N VAL A 147 16.17 -17.26 15.82
CA VAL A 147 14.95 -18.02 16.10
C VAL A 147 14.75 -19.05 15.00
N SER A 148 14.61 -20.32 15.38
CA SER A 148 14.44 -21.45 14.46
C SER A 148 13.23 -22.32 14.84
N GLY A 149 12.62 -22.96 13.83
CA GLY A 149 11.43 -23.80 14.00
C GLY A 149 10.11 -23.05 13.78
N PRO A 150 8.96 -23.62 14.18
CA PRO A 150 7.68 -22.93 14.13
C PRO A 150 7.71 -21.73 15.08
N PHE A 151 7.26 -20.57 14.62
CA PHE A 151 7.23 -19.35 15.41
C PHE A 151 5.86 -18.70 15.31
N THR A 152 5.19 -18.55 16.44
CA THR A 152 3.87 -17.94 16.51
C THR A 152 3.93 -16.77 17.49
N THR A 153 3.48 -15.60 17.08
CA THR A 153 3.17 -14.51 18.02
C THR A 153 1.66 -14.46 18.18
N HIS A 154 1.13 -15.10 19.22
CA HIS A 154 -0.32 -15.21 19.44
C HIS A 154 -0.73 -14.41 20.68
N TRP A 155 -1.44 -13.28 20.59
CA TRP A 155 -2.00 -12.63 21.79
C TRP A 155 -3.50 -12.83 22.02
N ASP A 156 -3.83 -12.98 23.30
CA ASP A 156 -5.09 -12.59 23.93
C ASP A 156 -5.26 -11.03 23.89
N ALA A 157 -6.01 -10.38 24.77
CA ALA A 157 -6.58 -9.05 24.50
C ALA A 157 -5.68 -7.78 24.60
N ASP A 158 -4.41 -7.85 25.06
CA ASP A 158 -3.73 -6.67 25.67
C ASP A 158 -2.55 -5.99 24.89
N ASN A 159 -2.25 -6.35 23.63
CA ASN A 159 -1.40 -5.59 22.68
C ASN A 159 0.10 -5.33 23.05
N GLY A 160 0.87 -6.32 23.50
CA GLY A 160 2.34 -6.19 23.66
C GLY A 160 3.16 -6.23 22.35
N THR A 161 4.48 -6.07 22.47
CA THR A 161 5.44 -6.07 21.34
C THR A 161 6.41 -7.23 21.40
N VAL A 162 6.64 -7.88 20.26
CA VAL A 162 7.74 -8.84 20.06
C VAL A 162 8.68 -8.28 19.00
N ARG A 163 9.98 -8.21 19.29
CA ARG A 163 11.00 -7.72 18.36
C ARG A 163 11.95 -8.83 17.97
N LEU A 164 12.09 -9.06 16.68
CA LEU A 164 13.11 -9.93 16.09
C LEU A 164 14.31 -9.08 15.71
N ALA A 165 15.40 -9.20 16.47
CA ALA A 165 16.60 -8.36 16.36
C ALA A 165 17.88 -9.22 16.19
N GLY A 166 19.03 -8.55 16.08
CA GLY A 166 20.33 -9.19 15.87
C GLY A 166 20.77 -9.22 14.40
N SER A 167 21.96 -9.76 14.13
CA SER A 167 22.61 -9.68 12.81
C SER A 167 22.48 -10.96 11.96
N SER A 168 21.91 -12.02 12.51
CA SER A 168 21.74 -13.32 11.82
C SER A 168 20.29 -13.55 11.45
N SER A 169 20.04 -14.04 10.23
CA SER A 169 18.70 -14.41 9.78
C SER A 169 18.09 -15.48 10.68
N ASN A 170 16.80 -15.38 10.93
CA ASN A 170 16.05 -16.46 11.56
C ASN A 170 15.90 -17.65 10.57
N SER A 171 15.31 -18.75 11.02
CA SER A 171 14.95 -19.91 10.19
C SER A 171 13.57 -20.43 10.61
N ILE A 172 12.55 -19.65 10.26
CA ILE A 172 11.17 -19.86 10.71
C ILE A 172 10.45 -20.78 9.72
N THR A 173 9.88 -21.87 10.21
CA THR A 173 9.21 -22.88 9.35
C THR A 173 7.73 -22.58 9.14
N SER A 174 7.09 -21.85 10.05
CA SER A 174 5.70 -21.41 9.96
C SER A 174 5.51 -20.18 10.85
N PHE A 175 4.70 -19.22 10.41
CA PHE A 175 4.44 -17.99 11.14
C PHE A 175 2.95 -17.67 11.19
N SER A 176 2.46 -17.29 12.37
CA SER A 176 1.16 -16.61 12.50
C SER A 176 1.16 -15.49 13.53
N MET A 177 0.36 -14.47 13.25
CA MET A 177 0.09 -13.31 14.09
C MET A 177 -1.41 -13.11 14.25
N ASN A 178 -1.85 -12.76 15.46
CA ASN A 178 -3.26 -12.46 15.72
C ASN A 178 -3.48 -11.00 16.12
N GLN A 179 -2.68 -10.45 17.04
CA GLN A 179 -2.81 -9.09 17.58
C GLN A 179 -1.44 -8.59 18.08
N GLY A 180 -1.37 -7.33 18.53
CA GLY A 180 -0.13 -6.71 19.04
C GLY A 180 0.79 -6.18 17.93
N THR A 181 2.07 -5.96 18.28
CA THR A 181 3.09 -5.49 17.34
C THR A 181 4.24 -6.50 17.20
N LEU A 182 4.57 -6.87 15.97
CA LEU A 182 5.81 -7.55 15.62
C LEU A 182 6.77 -6.52 15.01
N GLU A 183 7.93 -6.33 15.64
CA GLU A 183 8.98 -5.45 15.12
C GLU A 183 10.09 -6.28 14.45
N LEU A 184 10.47 -5.85 13.25
CA LEU A 184 11.49 -6.49 12.43
C LEU A 184 12.74 -5.60 12.41
N ALA A 185 13.78 -6.04 13.12
CA ALA A 185 14.97 -5.24 13.43
C ALA A 185 16.27 -6.03 13.20
N LYS A 186 16.28 -6.99 12.26
CA LYS A 186 17.50 -7.70 11.90
C LYS A 186 18.41 -6.77 11.10
N THR A 187 19.66 -6.63 11.51
CA THR A 187 20.62 -5.72 10.89
C THR A 187 21.44 -6.43 9.81
N GLY A 188 22.15 -5.65 8.97
CA GLY A 188 23.08 -6.21 7.97
C GLY A 188 22.39 -6.99 6.83
N GLY A 189 21.10 -6.76 6.60
CA GLY A 189 20.31 -7.45 5.57
C GLY A 189 19.87 -8.86 5.95
N ALA A 190 20.08 -9.28 7.20
CA ALA A 190 19.51 -10.50 7.74
C ALA A 190 17.97 -10.46 7.75
N LYS A 191 17.35 -11.63 7.65
CA LYS A 191 15.91 -11.80 7.54
C LYS A 191 15.29 -12.10 8.91
N ALA A 192 14.45 -11.19 9.38
CA ALA A 192 13.64 -11.41 10.57
C ALA A 192 12.62 -12.53 10.31
N LEU A 193 11.97 -12.52 9.14
CA LEU A 193 11.04 -13.55 8.70
C LEU A 193 11.63 -14.30 7.50
N ASN A 194 12.64 -15.12 7.78
CA ASN A 194 13.22 -16.04 6.81
C ASN A 194 12.38 -17.32 6.75
N MET A 195 11.48 -17.40 5.77
CA MET A 195 10.59 -18.54 5.61
C MET A 195 10.77 -19.08 4.20
N ALA A 196 11.10 -20.37 4.08
CA ALA A 196 11.16 -21.00 2.76
C ALA A 196 9.71 -21.18 2.23
N ALA A 197 9.28 -20.31 1.31
CA ALA A 197 7.93 -20.33 0.70
C ALA A 197 6.80 -20.54 1.72
N GLY A 198 6.86 -19.80 2.84
CA GLY A 198 5.92 -19.91 3.93
C GLY A 198 4.81 -18.86 3.87
N GLU A 199 3.63 -19.24 4.35
CA GLU A 199 2.49 -18.36 4.52
C GLU A 199 2.58 -17.67 5.89
N PHE A 200 2.64 -16.34 5.92
CA PHE A 200 2.39 -15.55 7.12
C PHE A 200 0.88 -15.47 7.33
N GLY A 201 0.34 -16.15 8.34
CA GLY A 201 -1.09 -16.04 8.68
C GLY A 201 -1.34 -14.86 9.62
N SER A 202 -2.16 -13.89 9.22
CA SER A 202 -2.60 -12.81 10.12
C SER A 202 -4.10 -12.81 10.34
N SER A 203 -4.53 -12.80 11.60
CA SER A 203 -5.90 -12.44 11.98
C SER A 203 -6.02 -11.05 12.61
N GLY A 204 -4.93 -10.26 12.65
CA GLY A 204 -4.89 -8.91 13.23
C GLY A 204 -3.45 -8.45 13.53
N GLY A 205 -3.30 -7.20 14.00
CA GLY A 205 -2.04 -6.66 14.51
C GLY A 205 -1.22 -5.82 13.54
N THR A 206 -0.04 -5.40 13.99
CA THR A 206 0.90 -4.55 13.24
C THR A 206 2.25 -5.24 13.08
N VAL A 207 2.72 -5.36 11.84
CA VAL A 207 4.11 -5.68 11.55
C VAL A 207 4.83 -4.37 11.24
N ARG A 208 5.84 -4.03 12.03
CA ARG A 208 6.62 -2.80 11.90
C ARG A 208 8.06 -3.09 11.49
N TRP A 209 8.54 -2.39 10.49
CA TRP A 209 9.94 -2.42 10.08
C TRP A 209 10.74 -1.41 10.89
N LEU A 210 11.89 -1.85 11.38
CA LEU A 210 12.92 -1.00 11.99
C LEU A 210 14.24 -1.04 11.19
N GLU A 211 14.29 -1.89 10.16
CA GLU A 211 15.43 -2.10 9.26
C GLU A 211 14.90 -2.50 7.87
N ASP A 212 15.73 -2.37 6.83
CA ASP A 212 15.37 -2.79 5.47
C ASP A 212 15.45 -4.32 5.29
N ASN A 213 14.74 -4.83 4.28
CA ASN A 213 14.95 -6.18 3.72
C ASN A 213 14.78 -7.30 4.77
N GLN A 214 13.69 -7.27 5.52
CA GLN A 214 13.41 -8.12 6.69
C GLN A 214 12.68 -9.42 6.33
N PHE A 215 12.03 -9.47 5.17
CA PHE A 215 11.38 -10.66 4.62
C PHE A 215 12.24 -11.36 3.58
N THR A 216 12.00 -12.66 3.39
CA THR A 216 12.47 -13.33 2.18
C THR A 216 11.57 -12.92 1.02
N ASN A 217 12.15 -12.54 -0.11
CA ASN A 217 11.42 -11.98 -1.27
C ASN A 217 10.30 -12.87 -1.81
N ALA A 218 10.34 -14.18 -1.54
CA ALA A 218 9.33 -15.16 -1.94
C ALA A 218 8.17 -15.33 -0.93
N ASN A 219 8.22 -14.66 0.22
CA ASN A 219 7.23 -14.86 1.28
C ASN A 219 5.85 -14.38 0.85
N THR A 220 4.83 -15.18 1.18
CA THR A 220 3.44 -14.83 0.96
C THR A 220 2.76 -14.54 2.29
N ILE A 221 1.88 -13.54 2.30
CA ILE A 221 1.12 -13.12 3.48
C ILE A 221 -0.34 -13.47 3.25
N LYS A 222 -0.91 -14.31 4.10
CA LYS A 222 -2.35 -14.56 4.17
C LYS A 222 -2.98 -13.76 5.31
N ASN A 223 -3.79 -12.77 4.97
CA ASN A 223 -4.52 -11.93 5.90
C ASN A 223 -5.98 -12.35 6.00
N THR A 224 -6.43 -12.83 7.17
CA THR A 224 -7.80 -13.30 7.41
C THR A 224 -8.60 -12.49 8.44
N GLY A 225 -8.00 -11.54 9.18
CA GLY A 225 -8.70 -10.83 10.26
C GLY A 225 -8.32 -9.36 10.47
N GLY A 226 -7.42 -8.83 9.64
CA GLY A 226 -6.88 -7.47 9.79
C GLY A 226 -5.36 -7.51 9.78
N LEU A 227 -4.69 -6.61 9.09
CA LEU A 227 -3.23 -6.52 9.13
C LEU A 227 -2.82 -5.09 8.83
N THR A 228 -1.96 -4.54 9.69
CA THR A 228 -1.22 -3.31 9.41
C THR A 228 0.23 -3.66 9.09
N LEU A 229 0.70 -3.30 7.91
CA LEU A 229 2.11 -3.29 7.53
C LEU A 229 2.62 -1.86 7.68
N ASP A 230 3.43 -1.61 8.69
CA ASP A 230 4.05 -0.31 8.96
C ASP A 230 5.52 -0.35 8.54
N LEU A 231 5.81 0.09 7.31
CA LEU A 231 7.17 0.12 6.79
C LEU A 231 8.03 1.15 7.51
N ASN A 232 7.44 2.16 8.16
CA ASN A 232 8.18 3.14 8.96
C ASN A 232 9.40 3.76 8.20
N GLY A 233 9.25 4.01 6.90
CA GLY A 233 10.32 4.57 6.06
C GLY A 233 11.28 3.57 5.43
N HIS A 234 11.15 2.28 5.72
CA HIS A 234 12.05 1.22 5.25
C HIS A 234 11.62 0.58 3.93
N THR A 235 12.51 -0.19 3.32
CA THR A 235 12.29 -0.88 2.05
C THR A 235 12.27 -2.39 2.22
N ASP A 236 11.30 -3.08 1.62
CA ASP A 236 11.26 -4.54 1.58
C ASP A 236 10.65 -5.07 0.27
N THR A 237 10.86 -6.36 0.00
CA THR A 237 10.26 -7.10 -1.11
C THR A 237 9.51 -8.31 -0.60
N LEU A 238 8.25 -8.44 -1.00
CA LEU A 238 7.38 -9.58 -0.68
C LEU A 238 7.02 -10.36 -1.94
N GLY A 239 6.55 -11.60 -1.78
CA GLY A 239 6.00 -12.38 -2.89
C GLY A 239 4.59 -11.88 -3.25
N ARG A 240 3.66 -11.99 -2.30
CA ARG A 240 2.23 -11.63 -2.46
C ARG A 240 1.56 -11.41 -1.11
N ILE A 241 0.51 -10.58 -1.07
CA ILE A 241 -0.46 -10.54 0.03
C ILE A 241 -1.82 -11.04 -0.49
N TYR A 242 -2.49 -11.94 0.24
CA TYR A 242 -3.82 -12.42 -0.11
C TYR A 242 -4.67 -12.69 1.12
N GLY A 243 -5.97 -12.92 0.94
CA GLY A 243 -6.87 -13.37 2.00
C GLY A 243 -8.22 -12.65 1.98
N ASN A 244 -8.79 -12.42 3.15
CA ASN A 244 -10.10 -11.77 3.33
C ASN A 244 -10.13 -10.77 4.50
N GLY A 245 -9.00 -10.52 5.16
CA GLY A 245 -8.88 -9.54 6.22
C GLY A 245 -8.66 -8.12 5.69
N ARG A 246 -9.02 -7.12 6.51
CA ARG A 246 -8.68 -5.70 6.27
C ARG A 246 -7.16 -5.54 6.13
N LEU A 247 -6.68 -4.81 5.13
CA LEU A 247 -5.25 -4.54 4.95
C LEU A 247 -4.99 -3.04 5.05
N ALA A 248 -4.07 -2.64 5.92
CA ALA A 248 -3.51 -1.31 5.97
C ALA A 248 -2.00 -1.39 5.72
N ILE A 249 -1.48 -0.55 4.86
CA ILE A 249 -0.05 -0.41 4.59
C ILE A 249 0.31 1.05 4.83
N THR A 250 1.29 1.31 5.69
CA THR A 250 1.84 2.65 5.95
C THR A 250 3.29 2.67 5.53
N LEU A 251 3.63 3.53 4.56
CA LEU A 251 4.95 3.51 3.93
C LEU A 251 5.99 4.35 4.69
N GLY A 252 5.60 5.52 5.22
CA GLY A 252 6.48 6.39 6.01
C GLY A 252 7.71 6.94 5.27
N GLY A 253 7.71 6.93 3.95
CA GLY A 253 8.83 7.27 3.05
C GLY A 253 9.47 6.05 2.38
N GLY A 254 9.12 4.85 2.85
CA GLY A 254 9.69 3.58 2.42
C GLY A 254 9.16 3.05 1.10
N THR A 255 9.66 1.87 0.71
CA THR A 255 9.25 1.20 -0.53
C THR A 255 8.85 -0.25 -0.27
N LEU A 256 7.61 -0.60 -0.62
CA LEU A 256 7.17 -2.01 -0.63
C LEU A 256 7.19 -2.54 -2.06
N SER A 257 8.06 -3.49 -2.34
CA SER A 257 8.13 -4.15 -3.65
C SER A 257 7.47 -5.52 -3.62
N PHE A 258 6.92 -5.95 -4.74
CA PHE A 258 6.38 -7.31 -4.90
C PHE A 258 7.07 -8.04 -6.04
N ALA A 259 7.63 -9.21 -5.75
CA ALA A 259 8.40 -10.07 -6.66
C ALA A 259 7.64 -11.35 -7.10
N GLY A 260 6.32 -11.40 -6.91
CA GLY A 260 5.48 -12.54 -7.27
C GLY A 260 5.50 -12.89 -8.76
N SER A 261 5.00 -14.07 -9.16
CA SER A 261 4.96 -14.46 -10.58
C SER A 261 3.82 -13.75 -11.33
N ALA A 262 4.01 -13.48 -12.63
CA ALA A 262 3.11 -12.74 -13.50
C ALA A 262 1.65 -13.27 -13.61
N SER A 263 1.34 -14.47 -13.09
CA SER A 263 0.02 -15.09 -13.21
C SER A 263 -0.95 -14.83 -12.06
N ASP A 264 -0.46 -14.31 -10.91
CA ASP A 264 -1.27 -14.22 -9.69
C ASP A 264 -1.38 -12.76 -9.20
N PRO A 265 -2.58 -12.29 -8.79
CA PRO A 265 -2.76 -10.95 -8.24
C PRO A 265 -1.86 -10.74 -7.01
N VAL A 266 -1.12 -9.62 -7.02
CA VAL A 266 -0.11 -9.26 -6.01
C VAL A 266 -0.75 -8.89 -4.67
N ILE A 267 -1.95 -8.31 -4.72
CA ILE A 267 -2.83 -8.13 -3.56
C ILE A 267 -4.20 -8.70 -3.93
N TRP A 268 -4.57 -9.82 -3.30
CA TRP A 268 -5.80 -10.54 -3.62
C TRP A 268 -6.73 -10.66 -2.41
N ASN A 269 -7.88 -9.98 -2.46
CA ASN A 269 -8.98 -10.28 -1.56
C ASN A 269 -9.96 -11.26 -2.22
N HIS A 270 -10.28 -12.37 -1.54
CA HIS A 270 -11.28 -13.34 -1.98
C HIS A 270 -12.20 -13.70 -0.81
N TRP A 271 -13.48 -13.27 -0.84
CA TRP A 271 -14.59 -14.07 -0.29
C TRP A 271 -16.00 -13.62 -0.68
N ASP A 272 -16.88 -14.60 -0.93
CA ASP A 272 -18.34 -14.51 -1.08
C ASP A 272 -19.06 -14.20 0.26
N GLY A 273 -19.62 -13.00 0.42
CA GLY A 273 -20.62 -12.72 1.47
C GLY A 273 -20.14 -12.04 2.76
N VAL A 274 -19.05 -11.27 2.73
CA VAL A 274 -18.64 -10.38 3.83
C VAL A 274 -18.85 -8.91 3.43
N PRO A 275 -19.50 -8.08 4.26
CA PRO A 275 -19.80 -6.70 3.90
C PRO A 275 -18.57 -5.81 4.08
N SER A 276 -17.95 -5.37 2.98
CA SER A 276 -16.83 -4.41 2.89
C SER A 276 -15.48 -4.82 3.52
N VAL A 277 -14.41 -4.76 2.72
CA VAL A 277 -13.01 -4.81 3.21
C VAL A 277 -12.30 -3.55 2.73
N THR A 278 -12.01 -2.60 3.63
CA THR A 278 -11.21 -1.41 3.30
C THR A 278 -9.74 -1.81 3.13
N GLN A 279 -9.12 -1.36 2.04
CA GLN A 279 -7.67 -1.41 1.87
C GLN A 279 -7.12 -0.01 1.85
N THR A 280 -6.15 0.28 2.72
CA THR A 280 -5.55 1.61 2.83
C THR A 280 -4.05 1.50 2.63
N VAL A 281 -3.50 2.25 1.67
CA VAL A 281 -2.07 2.51 1.53
C VAL A 281 -1.84 3.98 1.83
N SER A 282 -1.10 4.27 2.90
CA SER A 282 -0.94 5.63 3.42
C SER A 282 0.51 6.05 3.65
N GLY A 283 0.71 7.37 3.65
CA GLY A 283 2.00 8.02 3.87
C GLY A 283 2.85 8.16 2.60
N PRO A 284 3.86 9.05 2.61
CA PRO A 284 4.78 9.18 1.49
C PRO A 284 5.51 7.85 1.25
N GLY A 285 5.90 7.54 0.02
CA GLY A 285 6.61 6.31 -0.31
C GLY A 285 6.08 5.65 -1.58
N THR A 286 6.61 4.45 -1.86
CA THR A 286 6.35 3.76 -3.12
C THR A 286 5.87 2.33 -2.92
N ILE A 287 4.83 1.91 -3.65
CA ILE A 287 4.56 0.49 -3.91
C ILE A 287 5.09 0.15 -5.31
N ASN A 288 6.03 -0.78 -5.37
CA ASN A 288 6.60 -1.28 -6.62
C ASN A 288 6.01 -2.63 -6.98
N LEU A 289 5.35 -2.71 -8.13
CA LEU A 289 4.95 -3.96 -8.73
C LEU A 289 6.04 -4.36 -9.73
N THR A 290 6.76 -5.46 -9.50
CA THR A 290 7.85 -5.90 -10.40
C THR A 290 7.41 -6.97 -11.40
N THR A 291 6.17 -7.44 -11.29
CA THR A 291 5.49 -8.36 -12.21
C THR A 291 4.03 -7.93 -12.40
N SER A 292 3.30 -8.49 -13.37
CA SER A 292 1.85 -8.21 -13.53
C SER A 292 1.13 -8.53 -12.24
N GLY A 293 0.59 -7.48 -11.63
CA GLY A 293 -0.10 -7.54 -10.36
C GLY A 293 -1.37 -6.75 -10.47
N ASP A 294 -2.50 -7.44 -10.43
CA ASP A 294 -3.78 -6.77 -10.21
C ASP A 294 -3.90 -6.44 -8.72
N PHE A 295 -4.24 -5.19 -8.41
CA PHE A 295 -4.95 -4.87 -7.18
C PHE A 295 -6.41 -5.31 -7.39
N ASN A 296 -6.68 -6.62 -7.29
CA ASN A 296 -8.03 -7.16 -7.53
C ASN A 296 -8.78 -7.35 -6.20
N PRO A 297 -9.82 -6.56 -5.90
CA PRO A 297 -10.63 -6.72 -4.71
C PRO A 297 -11.55 -7.98 -4.72
N GLY A 298 -11.54 -8.79 -5.80
CA GLY A 298 -12.26 -10.05 -5.88
C GLY A 298 -13.41 -10.05 -6.90
N ASN A 299 -13.69 -11.21 -7.50
CA ASN A 299 -14.61 -11.39 -8.63
C ASN A 299 -16.08 -11.65 -8.25
N THR A 300 -16.50 -11.46 -6.99
CA THR A 300 -17.81 -11.93 -6.53
C THR A 300 -18.85 -10.81 -6.33
N PRO A 301 -20.13 -11.08 -6.59
CA PRO A 301 -21.15 -10.04 -6.68
C PRO A 301 -21.82 -9.76 -5.31
N ASP A 302 -21.21 -8.98 -4.40
CA ASP A 302 -21.88 -8.53 -3.16
C ASP A 302 -21.87 -7.01 -2.89
N THR A 303 -23.02 -6.51 -2.41
CA THR A 303 -23.62 -5.16 -2.49
C THR A 303 -23.06 -4.10 -1.53
N SER A 304 -21.81 -4.24 -1.10
CA SER A 304 -21.18 -3.28 -0.19
C SER A 304 -19.78 -2.89 -0.66
N GLY A 305 -19.58 -1.59 -0.83
CA GLY A 305 -18.40 -1.00 -1.45
C GLY A 305 -17.07 -1.41 -0.82
N ILE A 306 -16.06 -1.55 -1.66
CA ILE A 306 -14.66 -1.71 -1.26
C ILE A 306 -14.00 -0.36 -1.52
N ASP A 307 -13.61 0.34 -0.46
CA ASP A 307 -12.80 1.56 -0.57
C ASP A 307 -11.32 1.16 -0.68
N LEU A 308 -10.73 1.45 -1.84
CA LEU A 308 -9.28 1.40 -2.07
C LEU A 308 -8.73 2.82 -1.94
N ASP A 309 -8.11 3.12 -0.81
CA ASP A 309 -7.48 4.41 -0.54
C ASP A 309 -5.96 4.28 -0.71
N ILE A 310 -5.42 4.78 -1.83
CA ILE A 310 -3.99 4.75 -2.12
C ILE A 310 -3.48 6.18 -2.15
N SER A 311 -2.62 6.55 -1.20
CA SER A 311 -1.93 7.86 -1.20
C SER A 311 -0.41 7.74 -1.47
N ALA A 312 0.00 6.66 -2.13
CA ALA A 312 1.39 6.31 -2.43
C ALA A 312 1.72 6.34 -3.93
N PHE A 313 2.99 6.56 -4.27
CA PHE A 313 3.46 6.36 -5.65
C PHE A 313 3.38 4.87 -6.00
N ILE A 314 2.70 4.52 -7.08
CA ILE A 314 2.73 3.16 -7.63
C ILE A 314 3.58 3.18 -8.88
N THR A 315 4.68 2.40 -8.85
CA THR A 315 5.57 2.26 -10.01
C THR A 315 5.52 0.83 -10.51
N ALA A 316 5.28 0.67 -11.80
CA ALA A 316 5.44 -0.61 -12.47
C ALA A 316 6.86 -0.69 -13.03
N GLY A 317 7.56 -1.80 -12.80
CA GLY A 317 8.83 -2.05 -13.47
C GLY A 317 8.67 -2.14 -15.01
N PRO A 318 9.73 -1.91 -15.79
CA PRO A 318 9.68 -1.94 -17.26
C PRO A 318 9.30 -3.32 -17.86
N ALA A 319 9.26 -4.37 -17.05
CA ALA A 319 8.88 -5.74 -17.42
C ALA A 319 7.45 -6.13 -16.98
N VAL A 320 6.67 -5.19 -16.44
CA VAL A 320 5.28 -5.44 -16.03
C VAL A 320 4.34 -5.26 -17.23
N PRO A 321 3.67 -6.33 -17.69
CA PRO A 321 2.81 -6.25 -18.87
C PRO A 321 1.47 -5.57 -18.57
N SER A 322 1.03 -5.49 -17.31
CA SER A 322 -0.11 -4.68 -16.89
C SER A 322 -0.16 -4.33 -15.40
N VAL A 323 -0.65 -3.12 -15.07
CA VAL A 323 -1.13 -2.74 -13.72
C VAL A 323 -2.58 -2.32 -13.86
N SER A 324 -3.49 -3.10 -13.26
CA SER A 324 -4.92 -2.81 -13.30
C SER A 324 -5.37 -2.06 -12.05
N PHE A 325 -5.96 -0.88 -12.21
CA PHE A 325 -6.68 -0.16 -11.16
C PHE A 325 -8.18 -0.32 -11.37
N GLY A 326 -8.89 -0.94 -10.44
CA GLY A 326 -10.31 -1.19 -10.63
C GLY A 326 -11.06 -1.60 -9.37
N LEU A 327 -12.00 -0.76 -8.94
CA LEU A 327 -13.10 -1.20 -8.09
C LEU A 327 -14.13 -1.89 -8.99
N LEU A 328 -14.23 -3.22 -8.89
CA LEU A 328 -15.10 -4.00 -9.76
C LEU A 328 -16.61 -3.73 -9.55
N ARG A 329 -17.05 -2.87 -8.60
CA ARG A 329 -18.47 -2.80 -8.22
C ARG A 329 -19.09 -1.45 -7.85
N GLU A 330 -18.30 -0.40 -7.63
CA GLU A 330 -18.85 0.96 -7.61
C GLU A 330 -19.10 1.43 -9.05
N PRO A 331 -20.02 2.38 -9.31
CA PRO A 331 -20.12 2.99 -10.63
C PRO A 331 -18.79 3.64 -11.04
N ARG A 332 -17.89 3.97 -10.09
CA ARG A 332 -16.60 4.64 -10.31
C ARG A 332 -15.48 4.11 -9.40
N SER A 333 -14.26 3.96 -9.92
CA SER A 333 -13.02 3.71 -9.17
C SER A 333 -12.42 5.04 -8.71
N SER A 334 -12.31 5.31 -7.41
CA SER A 334 -11.77 6.60 -6.92
C SER A 334 -10.25 6.57 -6.70
N ILE A 335 -9.56 7.61 -7.15
CA ILE A 335 -8.14 7.89 -6.89
C ILE A 335 -8.04 8.97 -5.84
N TRP A 336 -7.33 8.69 -4.74
CA TRP A 336 -7.02 9.63 -3.66
C TRP A 336 -5.51 9.93 -3.69
N GLY A 337 -5.04 11.07 -3.18
CA GLY A 337 -3.60 11.41 -3.21
C GLY A 337 -2.99 11.51 -4.61
N VAL A 338 -1.73 11.08 -4.80
CA VAL A 338 -1.04 11.12 -6.11
C VAL A 338 -0.87 9.70 -6.65
N THR A 339 -1.44 9.41 -7.82
CA THR A 339 -1.23 8.16 -8.56
C THR A 339 -0.51 8.45 -9.87
N ARG A 340 0.52 7.68 -10.23
CA ARG A 340 1.28 7.85 -11.48
C ARG A 340 1.24 6.60 -12.36
N LEU A 341 0.74 6.73 -13.58
CA LEU A 341 0.72 5.70 -14.61
C LEU A 341 1.95 5.86 -15.52
N SER A 342 3.04 5.15 -15.23
CA SER A 342 4.32 5.32 -15.95
C SER A 342 4.82 4.08 -16.71
N SER A 343 4.13 2.93 -16.59
CA SER A 343 4.53 1.71 -17.32
C SER A 343 4.56 1.94 -18.83
N ALA A 344 5.57 1.43 -19.54
CA ALA A 344 5.63 1.45 -21.00
C ALA A 344 4.56 0.56 -21.66
N THR A 345 4.02 -0.44 -20.95
CA THR A 345 2.98 -1.35 -21.45
C THR A 345 1.94 -1.69 -20.36
N GLY A 346 0.65 -1.57 -20.70
CA GLY A 346 -0.50 -2.13 -19.98
C GLY A 346 -0.97 -1.60 -18.62
N ASN A 347 -0.75 -0.34 -18.19
CA ASN A 347 -1.67 0.15 -17.15
C ASN A 347 -3.09 0.15 -17.74
N THR A 348 -4.01 -0.49 -17.04
CA THR A 348 -5.42 -0.49 -17.43
C THR A 348 -6.25 -0.01 -16.27
N TYR A 349 -7.37 0.62 -16.57
CA TYR A 349 -8.39 0.89 -15.57
C TYR A 349 -9.71 0.31 -16.07
N VAL A 350 -10.56 -0.13 -15.15
CA VAL A 350 -11.85 -0.72 -15.52
C VAL A 350 -12.99 0.13 -14.99
N LYS A 351 -14.07 0.19 -15.77
CA LYS A 351 -15.24 1.04 -15.54
C LYS A 351 -14.84 2.51 -15.49
N ASP A 352 -15.74 3.34 -14.97
CA ASP A 352 -15.43 4.74 -14.76
C ASP A 352 -14.34 4.89 -13.68
N THR A 353 -13.44 5.84 -13.86
CA THR A 353 -12.40 6.24 -12.90
C THR A 353 -12.67 7.66 -12.44
N GLU A 354 -12.52 7.97 -11.17
CA GLU A 354 -12.74 9.29 -10.59
C GLU A 354 -11.48 9.78 -9.85
N VAL A 355 -10.89 10.88 -10.29
CA VAL A 355 -9.84 11.61 -9.58
C VAL A 355 -10.53 12.65 -8.70
N ALA A 356 -10.59 12.38 -7.39
CA ALA A 356 -11.43 13.11 -6.45
C ALA A 356 -10.66 13.69 -5.27
N ARG A 357 -11.31 14.61 -4.51
CA ARG A 357 -10.83 15.07 -3.20
C ARG A 357 -9.38 15.58 -3.20
N THR A 358 -9.04 16.44 -4.16
CA THR A 358 -7.69 17.03 -4.31
C THR A 358 -6.61 16.02 -4.73
N ALA A 359 -7.01 14.89 -5.31
CA ALA A 359 -6.07 13.90 -5.84
C ALA A 359 -5.47 14.34 -7.19
N THR A 360 -4.34 13.75 -7.54
CA THR A 360 -3.66 13.91 -8.82
C THR A 360 -3.46 12.54 -9.48
N LEU A 361 -3.92 12.39 -10.72
CA LEU A 361 -3.56 11.29 -11.59
C LEU A 361 -2.52 11.77 -12.60
N VAL A 362 -1.31 11.24 -12.57
CA VAL A 362 -0.22 11.58 -13.49
C VAL A 362 -0.10 10.47 -14.54
N VAL A 363 -0.34 10.79 -15.80
CA VAL A 363 -0.17 9.87 -16.94
C VAL A 363 1.18 10.16 -17.56
N ALA A 364 2.16 9.27 -17.37
CA ALA A 364 3.55 9.45 -17.78
C ALA A 364 4.11 8.22 -18.51
N ASN A 365 3.24 7.51 -19.23
CA ASN A 365 3.57 6.34 -20.00
C ASN A 365 4.00 6.68 -21.44
N THR A 366 4.89 5.88 -22.01
CA THR A 366 5.43 6.12 -23.36
C THR A 366 4.66 5.43 -24.50
N SER A 367 3.81 4.43 -24.21
CA SER A 367 2.95 3.80 -25.23
C SER A 367 1.71 3.08 -24.65
N GLY A 368 0.50 3.47 -25.09
CA GLY A 368 -0.73 2.65 -25.09
C GLY A 368 -1.15 1.95 -23.78
N SER A 369 -0.62 2.38 -22.66
CA SER A 369 -0.64 1.66 -21.37
C SER A 369 -1.42 2.40 -20.30
N ALA A 370 -2.41 3.23 -20.65
CA ALA A 370 -3.38 3.74 -19.70
C ALA A 370 -4.77 3.57 -20.33
N THR A 371 -5.16 2.32 -20.57
CA THR A 371 -6.39 1.97 -21.30
C THR A 371 -7.53 1.61 -20.36
N GLY A 372 -8.64 2.31 -20.51
CA GLY A 372 -9.86 2.18 -19.71
C GLY A 372 -10.90 1.24 -20.29
N THR A 373 -11.91 0.87 -19.50
CA THR A 373 -13.19 0.35 -20.03
C THR A 373 -14.40 1.27 -19.78
N GLY A 374 -14.22 2.37 -19.04
CA GLY A 374 -15.24 3.41 -18.83
C GLY A 374 -14.67 4.84 -18.93
N ASN A 375 -15.41 5.81 -18.38
CA ASN A 375 -15.04 7.23 -18.39
C ASN A 375 -13.93 7.56 -17.40
N VAL A 376 -13.31 8.72 -17.54
CA VAL A 376 -12.43 9.29 -16.51
C VAL A 376 -13.02 10.61 -16.04
N TYR A 377 -13.44 10.69 -14.78
CA TYR A 377 -13.94 11.90 -14.14
C TYR A 377 -12.82 12.55 -13.33
N VAL A 378 -12.59 13.84 -13.53
CA VAL A 378 -11.62 14.62 -12.77
C VAL A 378 -12.39 15.75 -12.11
N GLY A 379 -12.54 15.74 -10.80
CA GLY A 379 -13.39 16.72 -10.14
C GLY A 379 -13.22 16.74 -8.63
N ASN A 380 -13.62 17.83 -7.99
CA ASN A 380 -13.61 17.90 -6.54
C ASN A 380 -14.96 18.39 -6.00
N THR A 381 -15.70 17.47 -5.39
CA THR A 381 -16.97 17.75 -4.71
C THR A 381 -16.80 18.16 -3.24
N SER A 382 -15.57 18.12 -2.71
CA SER A 382 -15.31 18.51 -1.32
C SER A 382 -15.36 20.03 -1.12
N ALA A 383 -15.49 20.45 0.13
CA ALA A 383 -15.39 21.84 0.53
C ALA A 383 -13.98 22.45 0.34
N SER A 384 -12.97 21.65 -0.01
CA SER A 384 -11.61 22.11 -0.24
C SER A 384 -11.53 23.12 -1.40
N ALA A 385 -10.59 24.06 -1.28
CA ALA A 385 -10.26 25.02 -2.33
C ALA A 385 -9.32 24.44 -3.40
N LEU A 386 -8.71 23.28 -3.15
CA LEU A 386 -7.75 22.66 -4.07
C LEU A 386 -8.46 21.88 -5.18
N ASN A 387 -7.82 21.81 -6.34
CA ASN A 387 -8.32 21.06 -7.50
C ASN A 387 -7.95 19.58 -7.41
N SER A 388 -8.76 18.73 -8.05
CA SER A 388 -8.29 17.39 -8.46
C SER A 388 -7.69 17.50 -9.85
N ILE A 389 -6.57 16.83 -10.12
CA ILE A 389 -5.74 17.09 -11.30
C ILE A 389 -5.53 15.81 -12.11
N LEU A 390 -5.76 15.86 -13.43
CA LEU A 390 -5.21 14.91 -14.38
C LEU A 390 -4.00 15.57 -15.06
N ALA A 391 -2.83 14.98 -14.90
CA ALA A 391 -1.56 15.57 -15.26
C ALA A 391 -0.66 14.60 -16.07
N GLY A 392 0.50 15.09 -16.50
CA GLY A 392 1.58 14.28 -17.07
C GLY A 392 1.79 14.47 -18.57
N ASN A 393 2.53 13.55 -19.19
CA ASN A 393 3.02 13.65 -20.57
C ASN A 393 2.86 12.34 -21.38
N GLY A 394 1.96 11.47 -20.93
CA GLY A 394 1.73 10.16 -21.53
C GLY A 394 0.50 10.06 -22.42
N ILE A 395 -0.01 8.85 -22.60
CA ILE A 395 -1.19 8.54 -23.41
C ILE A 395 -2.25 7.88 -22.54
N LEU A 396 -3.38 8.56 -22.35
CA LEU A 396 -4.59 8.07 -21.69
C LEU A 396 -5.62 7.66 -22.74
N VAL A 397 -6.21 6.47 -22.59
CA VAL A 397 -7.24 5.95 -23.51
C VAL A 397 -8.49 5.61 -22.69
N PRO A 398 -9.57 6.42 -22.69
CA PRO A 398 -10.84 6.02 -22.06
C PRO A 398 -11.43 4.77 -22.71
N GLY A 399 -12.40 4.13 -22.06
CA GLY A 399 -13.09 2.98 -22.65
C GLY A 399 -13.73 3.34 -24.00
N ALA A 400 -13.80 2.40 -24.94
CA ALA A 400 -14.41 2.66 -26.24
C ALA A 400 -15.81 3.29 -26.11
N GLY A 401 -16.02 4.46 -26.73
CA GLY A 401 -17.26 5.24 -26.63
C GLY A 401 -17.43 6.05 -25.34
N ASN A 402 -16.40 6.15 -24.50
CA ASN A 402 -16.35 6.94 -23.26
C ASN A 402 -15.39 8.12 -23.41
N ALA A 403 -15.42 9.02 -22.43
CA ALA A 403 -14.68 10.28 -22.45
C ALA A 403 -13.93 10.55 -21.13
N VAL A 404 -13.02 11.53 -21.19
CA VAL A 404 -12.49 12.21 -20.01
C VAL A 404 -13.40 13.42 -19.71
N TYR A 405 -14.01 13.45 -18.53
CA TYR A 405 -14.82 14.55 -18.03
C TYR A 405 -14.06 15.34 -16.97
N VAL A 406 -13.70 16.58 -17.29
CA VAL A 406 -13.14 17.52 -16.32
C VAL A 406 -14.29 18.29 -15.71
N GLN A 407 -14.62 17.95 -14.46
CA GLN A 407 -15.79 18.46 -13.74
C GLN A 407 -15.43 19.72 -12.94
N ASN A 408 -16.41 20.25 -12.19
CA ASN A 408 -16.19 21.38 -11.30
C ASN A 408 -14.99 21.13 -10.36
N LYS A 409 -14.07 22.10 -10.27
CA LYS A 409 -12.79 22.00 -9.55
C LYS A 409 -11.88 20.84 -10.00
N GLY A 410 -12.11 20.30 -11.18
CA GLY A 410 -11.18 19.45 -11.89
C GLY A 410 -10.23 20.29 -12.74
N ALA A 411 -8.97 19.88 -12.82
CA ALA A 411 -7.97 20.48 -13.67
C ALA A 411 -7.35 19.41 -14.58
N LEU A 412 -7.08 19.78 -15.83
CA LEU A 412 -6.27 19.01 -16.76
C LEU A 412 -5.01 19.83 -17.05
N SER A 413 -3.83 19.27 -16.76
CA SER A 413 -2.55 19.97 -16.78
C SER A 413 -1.50 19.11 -17.48
N PRO A 414 -1.38 19.19 -18.83
CA PRO A 414 -0.31 18.53 -19.55
C PRO A 414 1.05 19.06 -19.07
N GLY A 415 2.09 18.23 -19.06
CA GLY A 415 3.44 18.64 -18.63
C GLY A 415 3.66 18.68 -17.12
N PHE A 416 2.61 18.85 -16.31
CA PHE A 416 2.73 18.86 -14.87
C PHE A 416 3.03 17.47 -14.27
N GLY A 417 4.07 17.39 -13.43
CA GLY A 417 4.34 16.27 -12.55
C GLY A 417 4.49 16.79 -11.11
N PRO A 418 3.91 16.13 -10.08
CA PRO A 418 3.98 16.60 -8.69
C PRO A 418 5.40 16.61 -8.09
N THR A 419 6.39 16.12 -8.83
CA THR A 419 7.81 16.04 -8.42
C THR A 419 8.78 16.39 -9.54
N ASP A 420 8.30 16.63 -10.76
CA ASP A 420 9.16 16.93 -11.90
C ASP A 420 9.21 18.45 -12.08
N ALA A 421 10.39 19.01 -12.39
CA ALA A 421 10.48 20.43 -12.72
C ALA A 421 9.54 20.72 -13.90
N GLU A 422 8.78 21.83 -13.80
CA GLU A 422 7.86 22.30 -14.85
C GLU A 422 8.56 22.23 -16.21
N LYS A 423 7.99 21.43 -17.12
CA LYS A 423 8.53 21.18 -18.44
C LYS A 423 7.38 21.23 -19.44
N ILE A 424 7.65 21.93 -20.53
CA ILE A 424 6.82 21.91 -21.72
C ILE A 424 6.72 20.49 -22.28
N ASP A 425 5.53 19.89 -22.21
CA ASP A 425 5.32 18.50 -22.59
C ASP A 425 3.91 18.23 -23.16
N THR A 426 3.66 17.01 -23.64
CA THR A 426 2.38 16.64 -24.28
C THR A 426 1.63 15.56 -23.52
N LEU A 427 0.40 15.83 -23.10
CA LEU A 427 -0.55 14.80 -22.64
C LEU A 427 -1.47 14.43 -23.78
N THR A 428 -1.54 13.14 -24.10
CA THR A 428 -2.44 12.61 -25.14
C THR A 428 -3.66 11.94 -24.50
N VAL A 429 -4.85 12.28 -24.98
CA VAL A 429 -6.10 11.55 -24.74
C VAL A 429 -6.55 10.91 -26.06
N ASP A 430 -6.45 9.59 -26.17
CA ASP A 430 -6.97 8.84 -27.31
C ASP A 430 -8.47 8.56 -27.13
N GLY A 431 -9.27 9.61 -27.28
CA GLY A 431 -10.71 9.60 -27.10
C GLY A 431 -11.25 11.04 -27.00
N ASP A 432 -12.43 11.17 -26.41
CA ASP A 432 -13.09 12.45 -26.21
C ASP A 432 -12.69 13.10 -24.87
N VAL A 433 -12.65 14.43 -24.82
CA VAL A 433 -12.44 15.24 -23.61
C VAL A 433 -13.56 16.29 -23.50
N VAL A 434 -14.19 16.35 -22.32
CA VAL A 434 -15.31 17.26 -22.04
C VAL A 434 -15.04 18.03 -20.76
N PHE A 435 -14.88 19.34 -20.88
CA PHE A 435 -14.79 20.27 -19.76
C PHE A 435 -16.17 20.79 -19.37
N GLN A 436 -16.53 20.64 -18.09
CA GLN A 436 -17.77 21.13 -17.52
C GLN A 436 -17.56 22.49 -16.85
N ALA A 437 -18.65 23.19 -16.52
CA ALA A 437 -18.57 24.48 -15.84
C ALA A 437 -17.75 24.40 -14.53
N GLY A 438 -16.81 25.33 -14.36
CA GLY A 438 -15.95 25.41 -13.17
C GLY A 438 -14.73 24.48 -13.22
N SER A 439 -14.41 23.93 -14.39
CA SER A 439 -13.17 23.17 -14.64
C SER A 439 -12.04 24.09 -15.13
N PHE A 440 -10.82 23.58 -15.07
CA PHE A 440 -9.59 24.29 -15.44
C PHE A 440 -8.80 23.50 -16.49
N PHE A 441 -8.28 24.20 -17.49
CA PHE A 441 -7.24 23.71 -18.38
C PHE A 441 -5.98 24.50 -18.09
N ASP A 442 -5.00 23.85 -17.49
CA ASP A 442 -3.74 24.46 -17.07
C ASP A 442 -2.68 24.21 -18.14
N VAL A 443 -2.02 25.27 -18.58
CA VAL A 443 -1.05 25.23 -19.68
C VAL A 443 0.12 26.15 -19.34
N GLU A 444 1.32 25.57 -19.30
CA GLU A 444 2.55 26.34 -19.23
C GLU A 444 3.07 26.69 -20.64
N HIS A 445 3.73 27.84 -20.75
CA HIS A 445 4.47 28.23 -21.95
C HIS A 445 5.83 28.81 -21.59
N ASP A 446 6.82 28.52 -22.45
CA ASP A 446 8.19 28.97 -22.27
C ASP A 446 8.98 28.96 -23.58
N GLY A 447 9.85 29.95 -23.77
CA GLY A 447 10.84 29.95 -24.84
C GLY A 447 10.22 29.73 -26.22
N THR A 448 10.33 28.50 -26.73
CA THR A 448 9.83 28.11 -28.05
C THR A 448 8.62 27.16 -28.02
N GLY A 449 8.07 26.84 -26.85
CA GLY A 449 7.04 25.81 -26.70
C GLY A 449 5.99 26.11 -25.64
N SER A 450 4.92 25.32 -25.67
CA SER A 450 3.85 25.31 -24.69
C SER A 450 3.43 23.88 -24.43
N ASP A 451 2.86 23.64 -23.26
CA ASP A 451 2.18 22.38 -23.00
C ASP A 451 1.10 22.11 -24.03
N LEU A 452 0.95 20.83 -24.37
CA LEU A 452 0.03 20.38 -25.39
C LEU A 452 -0.91 19.32 -24.84
N LEU A 453 -2.21 19.58 -24.94
CA LEU A 453 -3.24 18.55 -24.85
C LEU A 453 -3.56 18.01 -26.25
N ALA A 454 -3.16 16.77 -26.54
CA ALA A 454 -3.48 16.11 -27.81
C ALA A 454 -4.70 15.20 -27.65
N VAL A 455 -5.83 15.55 -28.28
CA VAL A 455 -7.09 14.80 -28.23
C VAL A 455 -7.36 14.16 -29.59
N SER A 456 -7.51 12.83 -29.66
CA SER A 456 -7.83 12.17 -30.94
C SER A 456 -9.30 12.33 -31.34
N GLY A 457 -10.20 12.48 -30.37
CA GLY A 457 -11.64 12.63 -30.54
C GLY A 457 -12.14 14.07 -30.42
N ALA A 458 -13.36 14.22 -29.91
CA ALA A 458 -13.99 15.50 -29.67
C ALA A 458 -13.45 16.18 -28.40
N LEU A 459 -13.19 17.48 -28.49
CA LEU A 459 -12.83 18.35 -27.37
C LEU A 459 -13.95 19.37 -27.15
N ASP A 460 -14.61 19.33 -25.99
CA ASP A 460 -15.58 20.36 -25.55
C ASP A 460 -14.97 21.20 -24.43
N ILE A 461 -14.80 22.50 -24.67
CA ILE A 461 -14.20 23.46 -23.73
C ILE A 461 -15.19 24.51 -23.22
N SER A 462 -16.48 24.37 -23.54
CA SER A 462 -17.50 25.39 -23.29
C SER A 462 -17.65 25.80 -21.82
N GLY A 463 -17.25 24.95 -20.86
CA GLY A 463 -17.28 25.22 -19.43
C GLY A 463 -15.93 25.53 -18.76
N ALA A 464 -14.82 25.49 -19.52
CA ALA A 464 -13.47 25.57 -18.98
C ALA A 464 -12.99 27.01 -18.75
N THR A 465 -12.18 27.19 -17.71
CA THR A 465 -11.25 28.32 -17.58
C THR A 465 -9.88 27.87 -18.08
N LEU A 466 -9.30 28.61 -19.03
CA LEU A 466 -7.91 28.43 -19.43
C LEU A 466 -7.01 29.16 -18.43
N ASN A 467 -6.09 28.45 -17.78
CA ASN A 467 -5.03 29.04 -16.97
C ASN A 467 -3.72 28.99 -17.76
N LEU A 468 -3.19 30.16 -18.12
CA LEU A 468 -1.91 30.31 -18.81
C LEU A 468 -0.82 30.73 -17.82
N THR A 469 0.26 29.97 -17.78
CA THR A 469 1.43 30.23 -16.94
C THR A 469 2.68 30.44 -17.79
N ASP A 470 3.34 31.60 -17.63
CA ASP A 470 4.66 31.87 -18.22
C ASP A 470 5.76 31.36 -17.28
N LEU A 471 6.67 30.50 -17.79
CA LEU A 471 7.81 29.98 -17.01
C LEU A 471 9.02 30.93 -17.03
N GLY A 472 8.95 32.05 -17.76
CA GLY A 472 9.88 33.18 -17.65
C GLY A 472 11.11 33.12 -18.55
N GLY A 473 11.22 32.16 -19.47
CA GLY A 473 12.25 32.16 -20.53
C GLY A 473 11.93 33.08 -21.72
N GLY A 474 10.73 33.67 -21.73
CA GLY A 474 10.29 34.67 -22.71
C GLY A 474 9.77 34.05 -24.02
N GLU A 475 8.78 34.69 -24.63
CA GLU A 475 8.06 34.13 -25.76
C GLU A 475 8.78 34.40 -27.09
N THR A 476 9.43 33.39 -27.64
CA THR A 476 10.21 33.48 -28.88
C THR A 476 9.62 32.70 -30.05
N ALA A 477 8.65 31.82 -29.82
CA ALA A 477 7.94 31.13 -30.90
C ALA A 477 6.95 32.07 -31.61
N PRO A 478 6.77 31.94 -32.93
CA PRO A 478 5.69 32.62 -33.65
C PRO A 478 4.30 32.02 -33.37
N LEU A 479 4.25 30.86 -32.70
CA LEU A 479 3.07 30.04 -32.49
C LEU A 479 3.27 29.14 -31.27
N TYR A 480 2.26 29.06 -30.39
CA TYR A 480 2.18 28.08 -29.30
C TYR A 480 0.89 27.26 -29.46
N ILE A 481 1.01 25.94 -29.53
CA ILE A 481 -0.14 25.04 -29.71
C ILE A 481 -0.50 24.49 -28.33
N LEU A 482 -1.69 24.85 -27.85
CA LEU A 482 -2.15 24.48 -26.52
C LEU A 482 -2.94 23.17 -26.56
N ALA A 483 -3.70 22.95 -27.63
CA ALA A 483 -4.43 21.71 -27.82
C ALA A 483 -4.55 21.34 -29.30
N THR A 484 -4.68 20.04 -29.58
CA THR A 484 -5.11 19.49 -30.87
C THR A 484 -6.32 18.58 -30.66
N TYR A 485 -7.21 18.50 -31.64
CA TYR A 485 -8.49 17.79 -31.51
C TYR A 485 -9.03 17.30 -32.86
N GLY A 486 -9.88 16.27 -32.83
CA GLY A 486 -10.66 15.82 -33.98
C GLY A 486 -11.81 16.77 -34.31
N SER A 487 -12.53 17.25 -33.29
CA SER A 487 -13.54 18.32 -33.41
C SER A 487 -13.61 19.16 -32.14
N LEU A 488 -13.94 20.45 -32.26
CA LEU A 488 -14.05 21.37 -31.12
C LEU A 488 -15.48 21.84 -30.90
N THR A 489 -15.91 21.86 -29.65
CA THR A 489 -17.15 22.49 -29.19
C THR A 489 -16.83 23.64 -28.23
N GLY A 490 -17.39 24.81 -28.50
CA GLY A 490 -17.30 25.98 -27.63
C GLY A 490 -15.97 26.75 -27.69
N THR A 491 -15.85 27.71 -26.80
CA THR A 491 -14.65 28.50 -26.48
C THR A 491 -14.47 28.51 -24.97
N PHE A 492 -13.29 28.85 -24.45
CA PHE A 492 -13.12 28.99 -23.00
C PHE A 492 -14.09 30.03 -22.41
N ALA A 493 -14.64 29.71 -21.25
CA ALA A 493 -15.53 30.60 -20.50
C ALA A 493 -14.77 31.77 -19.87
N ALA A 494 -13.51 31.55 -19.52
CA ALA A 494 -12.60 32.54 -18.97
C ALA A 494 -11.14 32.20 -19.31
N ILE A 495 -10.28 33.21 -19.25
CA ILE A 495 -8.84 33.06 -19.36
C ILE A 495 -8.23 33.72 -18.12
N ASN A 496 -7.45 32.97 -17.37
CA ASN A 496 -6.58 33.48 -16.31
C ASN A 496 -5.13 33.44 -16.81
N GLY A 497 -4.37 34.47 -16.48
CA GLY A 497 -3.03 34.68 -17.03
C GLY A 497 -3.04 35.74 -18.14
N THR A 498 -1.88 35.95 -18.76
CA THR A 498 -1.70 36.98 -19.79
C THR A 498 -1.40 36.31 -21.11
N ILE A 499 -2.18 36.62 -22.14
CA ILE A 499 -1.83 36.22 -23.51
C ILE A 499 -0.53 36.94 -23.90
N PRO A 500 0.49 36.23 -24.43
CA PRO A 500 1.75 36.84 -24.85
C PRO A 500 1.52 38.08 -25.74
N PRO A 501 2.27 39.18 -25.51
CA PRO A 501 2.07 40.41 -26.26
C PRO A 501 2.15 40.20 -27.78
N GLY A 502 1.15 40.70 -28.51
CA GLY A 502 1.09 40.57 -29.97
C GLY A 502 0.55 39.24 -30.46
N MET A 503 0.05 38.38 -29.58
CA MET A 503 -0.68 37.17 -29.94
C MET A 503 -2.18 37.27 -29.61
N GLU A 504 -2.95 36.40 -30.25
CA GLU A 504 -4.36 36.14 -29.97
C GLU A 504 -4.61 34.63 -29.82
N LEU A 505 -5.67 34.28 -29.10
CA LEU A 505 -6.11 32.90 -28.96
C LEU A 505 -7.02 32.53 -30.14
N VAL A 506 -6.61 31.53 -30.91
CA VAL A 506 -7.27 31.08 -32.13
C VAL A 506 -7.77 29.65 -31.98
N TYR A 507 -8.99 29.39 -32.47
CA TYR A 507 -9.68 28.10 -32.43
C TYR A 507 -9.94 27.59 -33.86
N ASP A 508 -8.90 27.14 -34.55
CA ASP A 508 -8.99 26.77 -35.97
C ASP A 508 -8.06 25.62 -36.36
N GLY A 509 -8.30 25.05 -37.54
CA GLY A 509 -7.39 24.06 -38.15
C GLY A 509 -7.14 22.78 -37.33
N GLY A 510 -8.06 22.41 -36.43
CA GLY A 510 -7.88 21.26 -35.54
C GLY A 510 -7.02 21.55 -34.30
N SER A 511 -6.82 22.82 -33.95
CA SER A 511 -5.98 23.23 -32.83
C SER A 511 -6.47 24.48 -32.10
N ILE A 512 -6.15 24.56 -30.80
CA ILE A 512 -6.21 25.78 -30.01
C ILE A 512 -4.80 26.33 -29.90
N ARG A 513 -4.59 27.60 -30.24
CA ARG A 513 -3.25 28.17 -30.32
C ARG A 513 -3.16 29.65 -30.02
N LEU A 514 -2.00 30.07 -29.53
CA LEU A 514 -1.60 31.46 -29.43
C LEU A 514 -0.75 31.80 -30.66
N MET A 515 -1.17 32.77 -31.46
CA MET A 515 -0.42 33.21 -32.64
C MET A 515 -0.59 34.70 -32.89
N ALA A 516 0.29 35.30 -33.69
CA ALA A 516 0.11 36.67 -34.14
C ALA A 516 -1.20 36.82 -34.94
N PRO A 517 -1.95 37.93 -34.76
CA PRO A 517 -3.18 38.17 -35.50
C PRO A 517 -2.94 38.06 -37.01
N ILE A 518 -3.77 37.26 -37.67
CA ILE A 518 -3.75 37.19 -39.13
C ILE A 518 -4.27 38.53 -39.66
N PRO A 519 -3.48 39.30 -40.43
CA PRO A 519 -3.96 40.59 -40.93
C PRO A 519 -5.24 40.36 -41.74
N GLU A 520 -6.34 41.01 -41.34
CA GLU A 520 -7.57 40.94 -42.13
C GLU A 520 -7.25 41.35 -43.58
N PRO A 521 -7.67 40.56 -44.58
CA PRO A 521 -7.42 40.93 -45.96
C PRO A 521 -8.06 42.31 -46.18
N ALA A 522 -7.36 43.20 -46.90
CA ALA A 522 -7.74 44.59 -47.17
C ALA A 522 -9.05 44.76 -47.98
N THR A 523 -9.95 43.78 -47.95
CA THR A 523 -11.29 43.73 -48.53
C THR A 523 -12.14 44.94 -48.14
N LEU A 524 -11.98 45.50 -46.93
CA LEU A 524 -12.63 46.76 -46.54
C LEU A 524 -12.03 47.98 -47.27
N ALA A 525 -10.72 48.00 -47.53
CA ALA A 525 -10.08 49.05 -48.34
C ALA A 525 -10.51 48.97 -49.82
N LEU A 526 -10.72 47.75 -50.35
CA LEU A 526 -11.24 47.52 -51.71
C LEU A 526 -12.72 47.93 -51.85
N LEU A 527 -13.55 47.73 -50.83
CA LEU A 527 -14.94 48.20 -50.83
C LEU A 527 -14.99 49.74 -50.80
N GLY A 528 -14.10 50.39 -50.05
CA GLY A 528 -13.94 51.85 -50.05
C GLY A 528 -13.49 52.41 -51.40
N LEU A 529 -12.57 51.73 -52.10
CA LEU A 529 -12.14 52.10 -53.45
C LEU A 529 -13.24 51.85 -54.51
N GLY A 530 -14.03 50.78 -54.36
CA GLY A 530 -15.17 50.48 -55.21
C GLY A 530 -16.29 51.52 -55.12
N LEU A 531 -16.58 52.01 -53.92
CA LEU A 531 -17.56 53.09 -53.69
C LEU A 531 -17.05 54.45 -54.21
N ALA A 532 -15.75 54.73 -54.14
CA ALA A 532 -15.16 55.93 -54.74
C ALA A 532 -15.18 55.90 -56.28
N GLY A 533 -15.17 54.70 -56.89
CA GLY A 533 -15.29 54.49 -58.34
C GLY A 533 -16.70 54.70 -58.91
N LEU A 534 -17.75 54.70 -58.08
CA LEU A 534 -19.15 54.88 -58.49
C LEU A 534 -19.59 56.36 -58.58
N ARG A 535 -18.65 57.31 -58.73
CA ARG A 535 -19.00 58.72 -59.01
C ARG A 535 -19.79 58.82 -60.33
N PRO A 536 -21.03 59.35 -60.33
CA PRO A 536 -21.81 59.47 -61.55
C PRO A 536 -21.13 60.46 -62.51
N ARG A 537 -20.68 59.95 -63.67
CA ARG A 537 -20.20 60.75 -64.80
C ARG A 537 -21.33 61.67 -65.26
N ARG A 538 -21.28 62.96 -64.91
CA ARG A 538 -22.18 63.98 -65.44
C ARG A 538 -22.00 64.06 -66.96
N ARG A 539 -23.03 63.68 -67.73
CA ARG A 539 -23.07 63.88 -69.19
C ARG A 539 -23.08 65.38 -69.50
N PRO A 540 -22.23 65.89 -70.41
CA PRO A 540 -22.32 67.27 -70.88
C PRO A 540 -23.58 67.44 -71.75
N ARG A 541 -24.35 68.52 -71.51
CA ARG A 541 -25.42 68.98 -72.40
C ARG A 541 -24.80 69.61 -73.65
N ALA A 542 -25.15 69.11 -74.84
CA ALA A 542 -24.90 69.80 -76.10
C ALA A 542 -25.99 70.86 -76.34
N GLN A 543 -25.58 71.97 -76.98
CA GLN A 543 -26.38 73.14 -77.35
C GLN A 543 -27.48 72.81 -78.35
#